data_AF-A0A2P8AIZ4-F1
#
_entry.id   AF-A0A2P8AIZ4-F1
#
_cell.length_a   1.000
_cell.length_b   1.000
_cell.length_c   1.000
_cell.angle_alpha   90.00
_cell.angle_beta   90.00
_cell.angle_gamma   90.00
#
_symmetry.space_group_name_H-M   'P 1'
#
loop_
_entity.id
_entity.type
_entity.pdbx_description
1 polymer ?
#
loop_
_entity_poly.entity_id
_entity_poly.type
_entity_poly.pdbx_seq_one_letter_code
_entity_poly.pdbx_strand_id
1 'polypeptide(L)'
;MGCWGLGLFEGDMDRDVIDDVTSATNMTKILKPKVEALEARLKAQDEIDKSAKKGNDQDRNENPDEDKNAEKVVKSDDDLDLYFAVHLNNPKFPALVREHLDAGALAKLVKKYYPLSRRSKRWTEDQYPLVLIAACAMQLGCILPPGFRNDLKSNYQRLELMDDAEVQIRVACDEYIDGKPYNLGSVDLLETANLRFAGVNGRLEPAQPELEAVPAEEKYDPAKADASVEPRIIPYHFWFPPGTCENCGATEGPDGTDLKRCGDCHKALFCCSGCLKWGYDAHAGDCDQDKAKERFENARTASKAAGRGDGDF
;
A
#
# COMPACT_ATOMS: atom_id res chain seq x y z
N MET A 1 26.63 -1.87 18.78
CA MET A 1 25.24 -2.11 18.34
C MET A 1 25.31 -2.23 16.83
N GLY A 2 24.88 -3.36 16.26
CA GLY A 2 24.91 -3.55 14.81
C GLY A 2 23.84 -2.69 14.17
N CYS A 3 24.20 -1.84 13.21
CA CYS A 3 23.20 -1.21 12.34
C CYS A 3 22.62 -2.33 11.47
N TRP A 4 21.35 -2.66 11.70
CA TRP A 4 20.60 -3.52 10.81
C TRP A 4 20.08 -2.64 9.68
N GLY A 5 20.20 -3.13 8.45
CA GLY A 5 19.78 -2.39 7.27
C GLY A 5 20.81 -1.41 6.69
N LEU A 6 20.63 -1.09 5.42
CA LEU A 6 21.38 -0.07 4.67
C LEU A 6 20.43 1.00 4.10
N GLY A 7 19.13 0.71 3.98
CA GLY A 7 18.11 1.62 3.48
C GLY A 7 17.44 2.47 4.58
N LEU A 8 16.58 3.40 4.15
CA LEU A 8 15.70 4.15 5.05
C LEU A 8 14.76 3.20 5.79
N PHE A 9 14.48 3.50 7.06
CA PHE A 9 13.56 2.76 7.93
C PHE A 9 14.02 1.37 8.36
N GLU A 10 15.21 0.93 7.92
CA GLU A 10 15.73 -0.38 8.26
C GLU A 10 16.51 -0.38 9.58
N GLY A 11 16.88 0.80 10.10
CA GLY A 11 17.64 0.95 11.36
C GLY A 11 16.77 1.37 12.55
N ASP A 12 17.13 0.91 13.75
CA ASP A 12 16.43 1.29 15.00
C ASP A 12 16.41 2.81 15.23
N MET A 13 17.50 3.51 14.85
CA MET A 13 17.57 4.97 14.96
C MET A 13 16.47 5.68 14.15
N ASP A 14 16.15 5.17 12.97
CA ASP A 14 15.11 5.76 12.12
C ASP A 14 13.75 5.63 12.79
N ARG A 15 13.51 4.46 13.39
CA ARG A 15 12.28 4.18 14.12
C ARG A 15 12.13 5.09 15.33
N ASP A 16 13.16 5.25 16.15
CA ASP A 16 13.15 6.15 17.29
C ASP A 16 12.86 7.60 16.87
N VAL A 17 13.49 8.06 15.79
CA VAL A 17 13.26 9.42 15.26
C VAL A 17 11.83 9.57 14.74
N ILE A 18 11.27 8.55 14.08
CA ILE A 18 9.89 8.58 13.58
C ILE A 18 8.89 8.54 14.72
N ASP A 19 9.16 7.78 15.78
CA ASP A 19 8.34 7.72 17.00
C ASP A 19 8.30 9.12 17.66
N ASP A 20 9.45 9.79 17.76
CA ASP A 20 9.57 11.16 18.27
C ASP A 20 8.82 12.19 17.41
N VAL A 21 8.95 12.09 16.09
CA VAL A 21 8.25 12.97 15.13
C VAL A 21 6.73 12.72 15.19
N THR A 22 6.31 11.47 15.22
CA THR A 22 4.89 11.06 15.34
C THR A 22 4.31 11.63 16.63
N SER A 23 5.00 11.47 17.75
CA SER A 23 4.60 12.02 19.04
C SER A 23 4.49 13.55 19.02
N ALA A 24 5.39 14.24 18.32
CA ALA A 24 5.37 15.70 18.19
C ALA A 24 4.14 16.27 17.47
N THR A 25 3.48 15.49 16.61
CA THR A 25 2.28 15.95 15.88
C THR A 25 1.00 15.92 16.71
N ASN A 26 0.97 15.15 17.80
CA ASN A 26 -0.26 14.74 18.50
C ASN A 26 -1.28 14.03 17.58
N MET A 27 -0.82 13.36 16.52
CA MET A 27 -1.69 12.67 15.55
C MET A 27 -2.63 11.67 16.22
N THR A 28 -2.13 10.84 17.13
CA THR A 28 -2.95 9.84 17.85
C THR A 28 -4.15 10.50 18.52
N LYS A 29 -3.95 11.62 19.22
CA LYS A 29 -5.04 12.33 19.90
C LYS A 29 -6.05 12.93 18.91
N ILE A 30 -5.59 13.45 17.77
CA ILE A 30 -6.44 14.13 16.79
C ILE A 30 -7.20 13.13 15.93
N LEU A 31 -6.56 12.03 15.54
CA LEU A 31 -7.09 11.04 14.61
C LEU A 31 -7.85 9.89 15.28
N LYS A 32 -7.65 9.66 16.59
CA LYS A 32 -8.37 8.64 17.38
C LYS A 32 -9.87 8.53 17.04
N PRO A 33 -10.69 9.60 17.13
CA PRO A 33 -12.12 9.47 16.86
C PRO A 33 -12.43 9.11 15.40
N LYS A 34 -11.59 9.54 14.43
CA LYS A 34 -11.77 9.17 13.02
C LYS A 34 -11.41 7.70 12.80
N VAL A 35 -10.33 7.21 13.43
CA VAL A 35 -9.90 5.81 13.38
C VAL A 35 -10.96 4.90 13.96
N GLU A 36 -11.41 5.16 15.19
CA GLU A 36 -12.46 4.37 15.86
C GLU A 36 -13.75 4.31 15.01
N ALA A 37 -14.13 5.42 14.38
CA ALA A 37 -15.29 5.45 13.49
C ALA A 37 -15.10 4.63 12.21
N LEU A 38 -13.90 4.60 11.63
CA LEU A 38 -13.60 3.76 10.47
C LEU A 38 -13.56 2.27 10.84
N GLU A 39 -12.94 1.92 11.96
CA GLU A 39 -12.89 0.54 12.45
C GLU A 39 -14.27 -0.01 12.77
N ALA A 40 -15.14 0.80 13.39
CA ALA A 40 -16.53 0.42 13.62
C ALA A 40 -17.29 0.15 12.30
N ARG A 41 -17.03 0.94 11.24
CA ARG A 41 -17.63 0.73 9.92
C ARG A 41 -17.12 -0.53 9.24
N LEU A 42 -15.80 -0.77 9.27
CA LEU A 42 -15.20 -1.99 8.71
C LEU A 42 -15.76 -3.23 9.41
N LYS A 43 -15.83 -3.22 10.74
CA LYS A 43 -16.40 -4.33 11.50
C LYS A 43 -17.88 -4.58 11.17
N ALA A 44 -18.67 -3.52 11.03
CA ALA A 44 -20.07 -3.64 10.64
C ALA A 44 -20.22 -4.25 9.23
N GLN A 45 -19.34 -3.88 8.30
CA GLN A 45 -19.34 -4.46 6.95
C GLN A 45 -18.95 -5.94 6.97
N ASP A 46 -17.93 -6.32 7.75
CA ASP A 46 -17.54 -7.73 7.90
C ASP A 46 -18.68 -8.60 8.46
N GLU A 47 -19.50 -8.06 9.36
CA GLU A 47 -20.68 -8.75 9.90
C GLU A 47 -21.76 -8.94 8.83
N ILE A 48 -21.98 -7.94 7.97
CA ILE A 48 -22.90 -8.03 6.83
C ILE A 48 -22.42 -9.10 5.85
N ASP A 49 -21.14 -9.08 5.46
CA ASP A 49 -20.57 -10.03 4.49
C ASP A 49 -20.59 -11.47 5.03
N LYS A 50 -20.33 -11.65 6.34
CA LYS A 50 -20.46 -12.96 7.00
C LYS A 50 -21.90 -13.46 7.00
N SER A 51 -22.88 -12.57 7.14
CA SER A 51 -24.30 -12.93 7.09
C SER A 51 -24.76 -13.29 5.68
N ALA A 52 -24.25 -12.59 4.66
CA ALA A 52 -24.53 -12.88 3.25
C ALA A 52 -24.04 -14.26 2.84
N LYS A 53 -22.81 -14.64 3.23
CA LYS A 53 -22.24 -15.98 2.93
C LYS A 53 -23.04 -17.13 3.53
N LYS A 54 -23.53 -16.98 4.77
CA LYS A 54 -24.36 -18.01 5.43
C LYS A 54 -25.70 -18.26 4.72
N GLY A 55 -26.22 -17.28 3.98
CA GLY A 55 -27.46 -17.44 3.23
C GLY A 55 -27.32 -18.30 1.96
N ASN A 56 -26.11 -18.47 1.44
CA ASN A 56 -25.88 -19.14 0.14
C ASN A 56 -25.47 -20.62 0.29
N ASP A 57 -24.93 -21.03 1.44
CA ASP A 57 -24.49 -22.41 1.68
C ASP A 57 -25.59 -23.34 2.23
N GLN A 58 -26.82 -22.83 2.44
CA GLN A 58 -27.90 -23.61 3.04
C GLN A 58 -28.48 -24.73 2.14
N ASP A 59 -28.06 -24.82 0.86
CA ASP A 59 -28.41 -25.90 -0.06
C ASP A 59 -27.30 -26.96 -0.25
N ARG A 60 -26.15 -26.83 0.43
CA ARG A 60 -25.11 -27.88 0.45
C ARG A 60 -25.28 -28.76 1.68
N ASN A 61 -25.90 -29.91 1.43
CA ASN A 61 -26.06 -31.03 2.34
C ASN A 61 -24.69 -31.63 2.73
N GLU A 62 -24.00 -31.04 3.71
CA GLU A 62 -22.70 -31.50 4.20
C GLU A 62 -22.76 -32.09 5.62
N ASN A 63 -21.98 -33.17 5.78
CA ASN A 63 -21.96 -34.10 6.91
C ASN A 63 -21.58 -33.43 8.26
N PRO A 64 -22.12 -33.88 9.40
CA PRO A 64 -22.03 -33.16 10.68
C PRO A 64 -20.74 -33.36 11.50
N ASP A 65 -19.72 -34.04 10.97
CA ASP A 65 -18.61 -34.52 11.79
C ASP A 65 -17.29 -33.80 11.47
N GLU A 66 -17.11 -32.55 11.91
CA GLU A 66 -15.74 -31.99 12.03
C GLU A 66 -15.62 -30.85 13.06
N ASP A 67 -14.39 -30.73 13.58
CA ASP A 67 -13.98 -30.31 14.92
C ASP A 67 -14.39 -28.92 15.45
N LYS A 68 -14.78 -28.91 16.74
CA LYS A 68 -14.97 -27.71 17.55
C LYS A 68 -13.65 -27.27 18.20
N ASN A 69 -12.76 -26.64 17.44
CA ASN A 69 -11.60 -25.96 18.03
C ASN A 69 -11.94 -24.49 18.26
N ALA A 70 -12.35 -24.15 19.49
CA ALA A 70 -12.73 -22.79 19.87
C ALA A 70 -11.47 -21.89 19.96
N GLU A 71 -11.30 -21.01 18.97
CA GLU A 71 -10.26 -19.99 18.97
C GLU A 71 -10.41 -19.07 20.19
N LYS A 72 -9.36 -19.01 21.00
CA LYS A 72 -9.31 -18.22 22.22
C LYS A 72 -9.05 -16.76 21.82
N VAL A 73 -10.07 -15.90 21.96
CA VAL A 73 -9.94 -14.45 21.71
C VAL A 73 -8.91 -13.86 22.69
N VAL A 74 -7.74 -13.50 22.17
CA VAL A 74 -6.72 -12.75 22.90
C VAL A 74 -7.21 -11.30 23.02
N LYS A 75 -7.23 -10.76 24.24
CA LYS A 75 -7.51 -9.33 24.44
C LYS A 75 -6.30 -8.55 23.96
N SER A 76 -6.44 -7.78 22.88
CA SER A 76 -5.41 -6.86 22.42
C SER A 76 -5.30 -5.66 23.37
N ASP A 77 -4.10 -5.10 23.49
CA ASP A 77 -3.88 -3.81 24.14
C ASP A 77 -4.37 -2.72 23.18
N ASP A 78 -5.58 -2.20 23.41
CA ASP A 78 -6.27 -1.23 22.54
C ASP A 78 -5.41 0.03 22.22
N ASP A 79 -4.47 0.39 23.10
CA ASP A 79 -3.60 1.56 22.91
C ASP A 79 -2.46 1.30 21.91
N LEU A 80 -1.98 0.06 21.78
CA LEU A 80 -0.94 -0.29 20.79
C LEU A 80 -1.53 -0.32 19.37
N ASP A 81 -2.75 -0.83 19.22
CA ASP A 81 -3.42 -0.88 17.92
C ASP A 81 -3.64 0.53 17.34
N LEU A 82 -4.00 1.49 18.19
CA LEU A 82 -4.17 2.87 17.77
C LEU A 82 -2.85 3.54 17.40
N TYR A 83 -1.74 3.20 18.08
CA TYR A 83 -0.41 3.71 17.75
C TYR A 83 -0.02 3.34 16.31
N PHE A 84 -0.13 2.06 15.95
CA PHE A 84 0.14 1.58 14.59
C PHE A 84 -0.87 2.12 13.56
N ALA A 85 -2.09 2.44 13.99
CA ALA A 85 -3.11 2.94 13.08
C ALA A 85 -2.75 4.28 12.43
N VAL A 86 -2.01 5.13 13.14
CA VAL A 86 -1.69 6.51 12.72
C VAL A 86 -0.19 6.80 12.63
N HIS A 87 0.65 5.79 12.77
CA HIS A 87 2.10 5.93 12.74
C HIS A 87 2.58 6.53 11.41
N LEU A 88 3.62 7.38 11.42
CA LEU A 88 4.08 8.03 10.17
C LEU A 88 4.66 7.02 9.16
N ASN A 89 5.30 5.97 9.65
CA ASN A 89 5.80 4.87 8.83
C ASN A 89 4.78 3.72 8.86
N ASN A 90 4.26 3.31 7.69
CA ASN A 90 3.27 2.24 7.53
C ASN A 90 1.97 2.37 8.36
N PRO A 91 1.22 3.49 8.30
CA PRO A 91 -0.05 3.59 9.01
C PRO A 91 -1.11 2.64 8.46
N LYS A 92 -1.93 2.06 9.34
CA LYS A 92 -3.12 1.29 8.95
C LYS A 92 -4.12 2.11 8.13
N PHE A 93 -4.22 3.43 8.39
CA PHE A 93 -5.12 4.34 7.68
C PHE A 93 -4.37 5.50 7.01
N PRO A 94 -3.64 5.25 5.90
CA PRO A 94 -2.72 6.25 5.38
C PRO A 94 -3.43 7.48 4.79
N ALA A 95 -4.66 7.32 4.27
CA ALA A 95 -5.48 8.46 3.82
C ALA A 95 -5.75 9.48 4.94
N LEU A 96 -6.05 9.01 6.15
CA LEU A 96 -6.32 9.88 7.30
C LEU A 96 -5.06 10.62 7.75
N VAL A 97 -3.93 9.91 7.78
CA VAL A 97 -2.63 10.50 8.14
C VAL A 97 -2.23 11.54 7.09
N ARG A 98 -2.36 11.21 5.80
CA ARG A 98 -2.13 12.15 4.69
C ARG A 98 -3.01 13.39 4.80
N GLU A 99 -4.32 13.24 4.97
CA GLU A 99 -5.27 14.36 5.12
C GLU A 99 -4.83 15.30 6.25
N HIS A 100 -4.40 14.73 7.39
CA HIS A 100 -3.91 15.51 8.52
C HIS A 100 -2.60 16.25 8.23
N LEU A 101 -1.65 15.59 7.57
CA LEU A 101 -0.37 16.17 7.16
C LEU A 101 -0.57 17.32 6.17
N ASP A 102 -1.38 17.10 5.14
CA ASP A 102 -1.71 18.08 4.09
C ASP A 102 -2.53 19.26 4.64
N ALA A 103 -3.31 19.07 5.71
CA ALA A 103 -4.00 20.15 6.43
C ALA A 103 -3.05 21.12 7.17
N GLY A 104 -1.73 20.96 7.00
CA GLY A 104 -0.69 21.87 7.48
C GLY A 104 0.11 21.34 8.66
N ALA A 105 -0.16 20.12 9.14
CA ALA A 105 0.69 19.48 10.15
C ALA A 105 2.10 19.21 9.60
N LEU A 106 2.22 18.83 8.32
CA LEU A 106 3.51 18.64 7.66
C LEU A 106 4.34 19.93 7.63
N ALA A 107 3.72 21.06 7.26
CA ALA A 107 4.40 22.35 7.25
C ALA A 107 4.89 22.77 8.65
N LYS A 108 4.14 22.44 9.71
CA LYS A 108 4.54 22.68 11.10
C LYS A 108 5.72 21.79 11.51
N LEU A 109 5.69 20.52 11.14
CA LEU A 109 6.81 19.58 11.36
C LEU A 109 8.08 20.07 10.67
N VAL A 110 8.00 20.33 9.36
CA VAL A 110 9.15 20.84 8.60
C VAL A 110 9.70 22.09 9.28
N LYS A 111 8.85 23.06 9.63
CA LYS A 111 9.29 24.29 10.34
C LYS A 111 9.94 24.01 11.70
N LYS A 112 9.47 23.01 12.44
CA LYS A 112 10.01 22.65 13.77
C LYS A 112 11.45 22.14 13.67
N TYR A 113 11.73 21.28 12.69
CA TYR A 113 13.06 20.67 12.52
C TYR A 113 13.98 21.45 11.56
N TYR A 114 13.45 22.46 10.85
CA TYR A 114 14.24 23.33 9.97
C TYR A 114 15.31 24.10 10.75
N PRO A 115 16.53 24.27 10.21
CA PRO A 115 17.58 25.02 10.88
C PRO A 115 17.16 26.47 11.14
N LEU A 116 17.21 26.90 12.41
CA LEU A 116 16.82 28.25 12.83
C LEU A 116 17.77 29.35 12.31
N SER A 117 19.01 28.97 11.98
CA SER A 117 20.04 29.92 11.56
C SER A 117 19.83 30.39 10.12
N ARG A 118 19.34 31.62 9.96
CA ARG A 118 19.22 32.29 8.64
C ARG A 118 20.53 32.38 7.86
N ARG A 119 21.68 32.26 8.53
CA ARG A 119 23.01 32.40 7.92
C ARG A 119 23.53 31.10 7.32
N SER A 120 22.98 29.96 7.73
CA SER A 120 23.40 28.64 7.27
C SER A 120 22.18 27.86 6.81
N LYS A 121 21.98 27.80 5.49
CA LYS A 121 21.08 26.80 4.89
C LYS A 121 21.67 25.38 4.92
N ARG A 122 22.85 25.20 5.53
CA ARG A 122 23.50 23.90 5.64
C ARG A 122 22.86 23.12 6.78
N TRP A 123 22.38 21.93 6.46
CA TRP A 123 21.88 20.98 7.45
C TRP A 123 23.04 20.29 8.16
N THR A 124 22.85 20.02 9.45
CA THR A 124 23.68 19.15 10.30
C THR A 124 22.89 17.91 10.70
N GLU A 125 23.50 16.97 11.41
CA GLU A 125 22.83 15.76 11.92
C GLU A 125 21.50 16.04 12.64
N ASP A 126 21.36 17.19 13.29
CA ASP A 126 20.11 17.64 13.93
C ASP A 126 18.91 17.76 12.97
N GLN A 127 19.17 17.81 11.66
CA GLN A 127 18.17 17.86 10.60
C GLN A 127 17.89 16.49 9.99
N TYR A 128 18.48 15.40 10.49
CA TYR A 128 18.14 14.04 10.10
C TYR A 128 16.62 13.75 10.09
N PRO A 129 15.82 14.22 11.08
CA PRO A 129 14.37 14.05 11.05
C PRO A 129 13.69 14.63 9.81
N LEU A 130 14.25 15.66 9.16
CA LEU A 130 13.66 16.22 7.93
C LEU A 130 13.71 15.25 6.76
N VAL A 131 14.74 14.39 6.68
CA VAL A 131 14.84 13.35 5.65
C VAL A 131 13.75 12.31 5.86
N LEU A 132 13.61 11.82 7.09
CA LEU A 132 12.58 10.82 7.43
C LEU A 132 11.17 11.40 7.29
N ILE A 133 10.93 12.64 7.71
CA ILE A 133 9.65 13.34 7.48
C ILE A 133 9.34 13.42 5.98
N ALA A 134 10.32 13.79 5.15
CA ALA A 134 10.13 13.86 3.71
C ALA A 134 9.82 12.48 3.11
N ALA A 135 10.57 11.46 3.51
CA ALA A 135 10.38 10.08 3.08
C ALA A 135 8.97 9.56 3.41
N CYS A 136 8.51 9.70 4.65
CA CYS A 136 7.15 9.31 5.05
C CYS A 136 6.08 10.12 4.31
N ALA A 137 6.29 11.43 4.17
CA ALA A 137 5.34 12.30 3.44
C ALA A 137 5.23 11.90 1.97
N MET A 138 6.35 11.55 1.32
CA MET A 138 6.38 11.05 -0.06
C MET A 138 5.67 9.70 -0.19
N GLN A 139 5.92 8.75 0.72
CA GLN A 139 5.22 7.46 0.77
C GLN A 139 3.71 7.62 0.90
N LEU A 140 3.25 8.55 1.73
CA LEU A 140 1.83 8.86 1.89
C LEU A 140 1.23 9.67 0.73
N GLY A 141 2.07 10.22 -0.16
CA GLY A 141 1.62 11.06 -1.25
C GLY A 141 1.20 12.47 -0.82
N CYS A 142 1.79 13.01 0.24
CA CYS A 142 1.49 14.36 0.73
C CYS A 142 2.02 15.45 -0.22
N ILE A 143 1.49 16.66 -0.13
CA ILE A 143 2.03 17.81 -0.86
C ILE A 143 3.17 18.42 -0.04
N LEU A 144 4.40 18.36 -0.56
CA LEU A 144 5.55 18.92 0.17
C LEU A 144 5.50 20.45 0.22
N PRO A 145 5.92 21.09 1.32
CA PRO A 145 5.98 22.55 1.39
C PRO A 145 6.85 23.15 0.26
N PRO A 146 6.47 24.30 -0.33
CA PRO A 146 7.21 24.91 -1.44
C PRO A 146 8.69 25.14 -1.10
N GLY A 147 9.59 24.68 -1.98
CA GLY A 147 11.03 24.79 -1.81
C GLY A 147 11.66 23.72 -0.92
N PHE A 148 10.88 23.02 -0.09
CA PHE A 148 11.41 22.00 0.83
C PHE A 148 12.12 20.86 0.09
N ARG A 149 11.56 20.38 -1.02
CA ARG A 149 12.21 19.36 -1.87
C ARG A 149 13.56 19.80 -2.41
N ASN A 150 13.69 21.08 -2.81
CA ASN A 150 14.97 21.61 -3.29
C ASN A 150 16.00 21.73 -2.15
N ASP A 151 15.55 22.13 -0.96
CA ASP A 151 16.41 22.19 0.22
C ASP A 151 16.87 20.79 0.64
N LEU A 152 15.96 19.80 0.61
CA LEU A 152 16.26 18.39 0.84
C LEU A 152 17.33 17.92 -0.14
N LYS A 153 17.10 18.06 -1.46
CA LYS A 153 18.05 17.70 -2.52
C LYS A 153 19.43 18.33 -2.35
N SER A 154 19.49 19.55 -1.81
CA SER A 154 20.75 20.29 -1.63
C SER A 154 21.51 19.89 -0.36
N ASN A 155 20.89 19.15 0.57
CA ASN A 155 21.43 18.94 1.91
C ASN A 155 21.47 17.49 2.38
N TYR A 156 20.67 16.56 1.83
CA TYR A 156 20.59 15.19 2.36
C TYR A 156 21.96 14.47 2.42
N GLN A 157 22.85 14.74 1.46
CA GLN A 157 24.20 14.16 1.40
C GLN A 157 25.12 14.57 2.56
N ARG A 158 24.72 15.57 3.37
CA ARG A 158 25.49 16.03 4.53
C ARG A 158 25.12 15.33 5.83
N LEU A 159 24.08 14.51 5.81
CA LEU A 159 23.52 13.87 6.99
C LEU A 159 24.10 12.47 7.23
N GLU A 160 25.20 12.14 6.54
CA GLU A 160 25.91 10.85 6.66
C GLU A 160 24.95 9.65 6.57
N LEU A 161 24.00 9.73 5.63
CA LEU A 161 23.08 8.63 5.34
C LEU A 161 23.88 7.40 4.88
N MET A 162 23.35 6.22 5.17
CA MET A 162 23.84 4.98 4.56
C MET A 162 23.68 5.05 3.03
N ASP A 163 24.57 4.39 2.29
CA ASP A 163 24.63 4.48 0.82
C ASP A 163 23.27 4.18 0.15
N ASP A 164 22.55 3.15 0.58
CA ASP A 164 21.25 2.79 -0.01
C ASP A 164 20.17 3.83 0.35
N ALA A 165 20.16 4.32 1.59
CA ALA A 165 19.27 5.42 2.01
C ALA A 165 19.54 6.70 1.20
N GLU A 166 20.81 7.02 0.94
CA GLU A 166 21.19 8.15 0.10
C GLU A 166 20.64 8.01 -1.33
N VAL A 167 20.79 6.81 -1.92
CA VAL A 167 20.26 6.52 -3.26
C VAL A 167 18.74 6.63 -3.29
N GLN A 168 18.05 6.09 -2.27
CA GLN A 168 16.59 6.15 -2.16
C GLN A 168 16.09 7.61 -2.13
N ILE A 169 16.67 8.45 -1.25
CA ILE A 169 16.28 9.87 -1.16
C ILE A 169 16.62 10.63 -2.43
N ARG A 170 17.77 10.36 -3.05
CA ARG A 170 18.17 11.01 -4.30
C ARG A 170 17.16 10.77 -5.40
N VAL A 171 16.83 9.50 -5.65
CA VAL A 171 15.86 9.10 -6.69
C VAL A 171 14.47 9.67 -6.35
N ALA A 172 14.04 9.58 -5.09
CA ALA A 172 12.77 10.14 -4.66
C ALA A 172 12.69 11.66 -4.89
N CYS A 173 13.75 12.41 -4.60
CA CYS A 173 13.76 13.86 -4.85
C CYS A 173 13.57 14.22 -6.33
N ASP A 174 13.99 13.34 -7.25
CA ASP A 174 13.91 13.55 -8.70
C ASP A 174 12.57 13.07 -9.29
N GLU A 175 12.07 11.93 -8.83
CA GLU A 175 10.88 11.27 -9.41
C GLU A 175 9.58 11.62 -8.69
N TYR A 176 9.65 12.07 -7.44
CA TYR A 176 8.45 12.31 -6.63
C TYR A 176 7.54 13.40 -7.24
N ILE A 177 6.23 13.11 -7.26
CA ILE A 177 5.20 14.04 -7.70
C ILE A 177 4.25 14.30 -6.52
N ASP A 178 4.11 15.57 -6.12
CA ASP A 178 3.24 15.97 -5.02
C ASP A 178 1.82 15.42 -5.22
N GLY A 179 1.25 14.86 -4.15
CA GLY A 179 -0.08 14.29 -4.18
C GLY A 179 -0.16 12.81 -4.60
N LYS A 180 0.93 12.22 -5.09
CA LYS A 180 1.00 10.80 -5.48
C LYS A 180 1.87 10.02 -4.48
N PRO A 181 1.37 8.93 -3.87
CA PRO A 181 2.19 8.03 -3.05
C PRO A 181 3.44 7.56 -3.81
N TYR A 182 4.57 7.45 -3.12
CA TYR A 182 5.85 7.06 -3.72
C TYR A 182 6.55 5.99 -2.93
N ASN A 183 6.90 4.89 -3.58
CA ASN A 183 7.63 3.81 -2.94
C ASN A 183 9.15 4.05 -3.02
N LEU A 184 9.77 4.25 -1.86
CA LEU A 184 11.23 4.31 -1.70
C LEU A 184 11.87 2.92 -1.93
N GLY A 185 11.05 1.88 -1.87
CA GLY A 185 11.38 0.46 -1.88
C GLY A 185 12.25 0.04 -0.70
N SER A 186 12.34 0.88 0.34
CA SER A 186 12.81 0.48 1.65
C SER A 186 11.97 -0.72 2.10
N VAL A 187 12.64 -1.79 2.49
CA VAL A 187 11.99 -2.91 3.19
C VAL A 187 11.93 -2.55 4.67
N ASP A 188 10.82 -2.82 5.36
CA ASP A 188 10.71 -2.48 6.78
C ASP A 188 11.74 -3.28 7.61
N LEU A 189 12.02 -2.85 8.84
CA LEU A 189 12.98 -3.52 9.73
C LEU A 189 12.66 -5.02 9.89
N LEU A 190 11.38 -5.37 10.05
CA LEU A 190 10.94 -6.76 10.21
C LEU A 190 11.22 -7.60 8.96
N GLU A 191 10.96 -7.03 7.79
CA GLU A 191 11.18 -7.69 6.51
C GLU A 191 12.69 -7.84 6.23
N THR A 192 13.46 -6.80 6.51
CA THR A 192 14.93 -6.82 6.44
C THR A 192 15.51 -7.90 7.35
N ALA A 193 15.01 -8.02 8.58
CA ALA A 193 15.42 -9.07 9.50
C ALA A 193 15.10 -10.45 8.91
N ASN A 194 13.88 -10.66 8.42
CA ASN A 194 13.47 -11.94 7.81
C ASN A 194 14.32 -12.31 6.58
N LEU A 195 14.63 -11.35 5.69
CA LEU A 195 15.50 -11.56 4.52
C LEU A 195 16.92 -11.97 4.94
N ARG A 196 17.47 -11.32 5.97
CA ARG A 196 18.79 -11.69 6.52
C ARG A 196 18.79 -13.09 7.12
N PHE A 197 17.75 -13.46 7.86
CA PHE A 197 17.62 -14.82 8.41
C PHE A 197 17.48 -15.88 7.31
N ALA A 198 16.85 -15.53 6.18
CA ALA A 198 16.76 -16.40 5.00
C ALA A 198 18.07 -16.52 4.21
N GLY A 199 19.15 -15.83 4.61
CA GLY A 199 20.44 -15.84 3.91
C GLY A 199 20.42 -15.09 2.57
N VAL A 200 19.39 -14.28 2.33
CA VAL A 200 19.30 -13.43 1.14
C VAL A 200 20.16 -12.21 1.37
N ASN A 201 21.35 -12.20 0.76
CA ASN A 201 22.27 -11.07 0.79
C ASN A 201 21.97 -10.14 -0.38
N GLY A 202 21.36 -8.99 -0.08
CA GLY A 202 21.03 -7.96 -1.07
C GLY A 202 19.53 -7.73 -1.21
N ARG A 203 19.17 -6.57 -1.73
CA ARG A 203 17.79 -6.20 -2.00
C ARG A 203 17.27 -7.08 -3.15
N LEU A 204 16.28 -7.92 -2.88
CA LEU A 204 15.56 -8.63 -3.94
C LEU A 204 14.89 -7.57 -4.79
N GLU A 205 15.35 -7.38 -6.04
CA GLU A 205 14.47 -6.77 -7.03
C GLU A 205 13.36 -7.80 -7.31
N PRO A 206 12.07 -7.49 -7.03
CA PRO A 206 10.98 -8.38 -7.37
C PRO A 206 11.04 -8.71 -8.86
N ALA A 207 10.92 -10.00 -9.21
CA ALA A 207 10.70 -10.42 -10.60
C ALA A 207 9.50 -9.65 -11.15
N GLN A 208 9.67 -8.96 -12.28
CA GLN A 208 8.69 -7.98 -12.75
C GLN A 208 7.51 -8.68 -13.43
N PRO A 209 6.28 -8.59 -12.90
CA PRO A 209 5.11 -8.99 -13.66
C PRO A 209 4.90 -8.00 -14.83
N GLU A 210 4.66 -8.53 -16.02
CA GLU A 210 4.43 -7.71 -17.22
C GLU A 210 3.01 -7.12 -17.23
N LEU A 211 2.90 -5.87 -17.68
CA LEU A 211 1.62 -5.21 -17.89
C LEU A 211 1.24 -5.29 -19.36
N GLU A 212 -0.02 -5.63 -19.61
CA GLU A 212 -0.59 -5.60 -20.95
C GLU A 212 -1.39 -4.31 -21.16
N ALA A 213 -1.29 -3.77 -22.38
CA ALA A 213 -2.13 -2.67 -22.80
C ALA A 213 -3.58 -3.16 -22.94
N VAL A 214 -4.54 -2.35 -22.48
CA VAL A 214 -5.95 -2.63 -22.74
C VAL A 214 -6.20 -2.47 -24.25
N PRO A 215 -6.77 -3.46 -24.94
CA PRO A 215 -7.11 -3.32 -26.35
C PRO A 215 -8.01 -2.10 -26.57
N ALA A 216 -7.72 -1.27 -27.57
CA ALA A 216 -8.44 -0.01 -27.83
C ALA A 216 -9.96 -0.18 -28.08
N GLU A 217 -10.38 -1.39 -28.47
CA GLU A 217 -11.78 -1.75 -28.71
C GLU A 217 -12.53 -2.09 -27.40
N GLU A 218 -11.80 -2.42 -26.34
CA GLU A 218 -12.35 -2.81 -25.05
C GLU A 218 -12.43 -1.59 -24.12
N LYS A 219 -13.34 -0.67 -24.43
CA LYS A 219 -13.67 0.41 -23.50
C LYS A 219 -14.33 -0.18 -22.26
N TYR A 220 -13.77 0.12 -21.09
CA TYR A 220 -14.40 -0.20 -19.82
C TYR A 220 -15.78 0.47 -19.78
N ASP A 221 -16.82 -0.36 -19.86
CA ASP A 221 -18.21 0.07 -19.78
C ASP A 221 -18.65 -0.10 -18.32
N PRO A 222 -18.73 0.98 -17.51
CA PRO A 222 -19.15 0.88 -16.12
C PRO A 222 -20.57 0.32 -15.98
N ALA A 223 -21.39 0.34 -17.04
CA ALA A 223 -22.72 -0.27 -17.04
C ALA A 223 -22.68 -1.81 -17.21
N LYS A 224 -21.56 -2.37 -17.67
CA LYS A 224 -21.31 -3.82 -17.74
C LYS A 224 -20.45 -4.35 -16.60
N ALA A 225 -19.98 -3.48 -15.71
CA ALA A 225 -19.40 -3.93 -14.45
C ALA A 225 -20.46 -4.77 -13.74
N ASP A 226 -20.17 -6.05 -13.57
CA ASP A 226 -21.12 -7.00 -13.01
C ASP A 226 -21.51 -6.50 -11.61
N ALA A 227 -22.78 -6.10 -11.45
CA ALA A 227 -23.31 -5.58 -10.20
C ALA A 227 -23.25 -6.62 -9.06
N SER A 228 -22.89 -7.87 -9.37
CA SER A 228 -22.64 -8.95 -8.42
C SER A 228 -21.19 -9.04 -7.92
N VAL A 229 -20.27 -8.17 -8.38
CA VAL A 229 -18.95 -8.05 -7.77
C VAL A 229 -19.11 -7.37 -6.42
N GLU A 230 -19.39 -8.18 -5.39
CA GLU A 230 -19.41 -7.74 -4.01
C GLU A 230 -18.05 -7.09 -3.67
N PRO A 231 -18.04 -5.92 -3.00
CA PRO A 231 -16.81 -5.26 -2.60
C PRO A 231 -15.99 -6.21 -1.71
N ARG A 232 -14.83 -6.65 -2.20
CA ARG A 232 -13.95 -7.56 -1.46
C ARG A 232 -13.13 -6.79 -0.44
N ILE A 233 -13.24 -7.17 0.83
CA ILE A 233 -12.48 -6.60 1.94
C ILE A 233 -11.21 -7.44 2.13
N ILE A 234 -10.05 -6.84 1.84
CA ILE A 234 -8.73 -7.35 2.20
C ILE A 234 -8.05 -6.25 3.05
N PRO A 235 -7.44 -6.57 4.21
CA PRO A 235 -7.26 -5.64 5.33
C PRO A 235 -6.31 -4.44 5.13
N TYR A 236 -5.67 -4.28 3.97
CA TYR A 236 -4.75 -3.17 3.70
C TYR A 236 -4.95 -2.50 2.33
N HIS A 237 -5.99 -2.84 1.57
CA HIS A 237 -6.29 -2.13 0.32
C HIS A 237 -7.09 -0.86 0.61
N PHE A 238 -6.55 0.28 0.16
CA PHE A 238 -7.38 1.43 -0.11
C PHE A 238 -8.49 0.99 -1.08
N TRP A 239 -9.73 1.07 -0.62
CA TRP A 239 -10.87 0.78 -1.48
C TRP A 239 -10.97 1.87 -2.54
N PHE A 240 -10.57 1.54 -3.76
CA PHE A 240 -10.73 2.41 -4.91
C PHE A 240 -11.93 1.98 -5.75
N PRO A 241 -12.67 2.92 -6.37
CA PRO A 241 -13.79 2.58 -7.24
C PRO A 241 -13.36 1.67 -8.40
N PRO A 242 -14.22 0.77 -8.87
CA PRO A 242 -13.92 -0.07 -10.03
C PRO A 242 -13.67 0.81 -11.27
N GLY A 243 -12.69 0.42 -12.09
CA GLY A 243 -12.19 1.25 -13.20
C GLY A 243 -11.10 2.24 -12.81
N THR A 244 -10.54 2.13 -11.59
CA THR A 244 -9.35 2.89 -11.17
C THR A 244 -8.19 1.95 -10.89
N CYS A 245 -6.98 2.51 -10.79
CA CYS A 245 -5.79 1.78 -10.41
C CYS A 245 -5.94 1.16 -9.02
N GLU A 246 -5.78 -0.16 -8.89
CA GLU A 246 -5.94 -0.87 -7.61
C GLU A 246 -4.93 -0.45 -6.53
N ASN A 247 -3.79 0.10 -6.95
CA ASN A 247 -2.75 0.53 -6.01
C ASN A 247 -2.86 2.01 -5.59
N CYS A 248 -3.24 2.91 -6.50
CA CYS A 248 -3.22 4.35 -6.22
C CYS A 248 -4.53 5.10 -6.49
N GLY A 249 -5.56 4.42 -6.99
CA GLY A 249 -6.87 5.01 -7.28
C GLY A 249 -6.91 5.95 -8.47
N ALA A 250 -5.83 6.07 -9.25
CA ALA A 250 -5.82 6.88 -10.45
C ALA A 250 -6.82 6.35 -11.48
N THR A 251 -7.58 7.25 -12.11
CA THR A 251 -8.52 6.93 -13.20
C THR A 251 -7.81 6.79 -14.55
N GLU A 252 -6.59 7.32 -14.67
CA GLU A 252 -5.80 7.36 -15.89
C GLU A 252 -4.31 7.10 -15.56
N GLY A 253 -3.53 6.71 -16.57
CA GLY A 253 -2.09 6.55 -16.49
C GLY A 253 -1.33 7.90 -16.41
N PRO A 254 -0.02 7.87 -16.16
CA PRO A 254 0.79 9.08 -15.91
C PRO A 254 0.79 10.11 -17.04
N ASP A 255 0.57 9.68 -18.28
CA ASP A 255 0.52 10.54 -19.48
C ASP A 255 -0.91 10.74 -20.03
N GLY A 256 -1.93 10.51 -19.20
CA GLY A 256 -3.33 10.48 -19.63
C GLY A 256 -3.68 9.27 -20.50
N THR A 257 -2.82 8.23 -20.48
CA THR A 257 -3.09 6.96 -21.15
C THR A 257 -4.13 6.16 -20.39
N ASP A 258 -4.76 5.21 -21.05
CA ASP A 258 -5.62 4.24 -20.37
C ASP A 258 -4.84 3.44 -19.32
N LEU A 259 -5.55 2.99 -18.29
CA LEU A 259 -5.00 2.07 -17.30
C LEU A 259 -4.60 0.76 -17.99
N LYS A 260 -3.54 0.12 -17.49
CA LYS A 260 -3.06 -1.17 -17.99
C LYS A 260 -3.62 -2.30 -17.15
N ARG A 261 -3.83 -3.47 -17.75
CA ARG A 261 -4.28 -4.66 -17.02
C ARG A 261 -3.08 -5.48 -16.58
N CYS A 262 -3.21 -6.14 -15.45
CA CYS A 262 -2.31 -7.23 -15.09
C CYS A 262 -2.31 -8.27 -16.23
N GLY A 263 -1.15 -8.57 -16.84
CA GLY A 263 -1.05 -9.52 -17.97
C GLY A 263 -1.34 -10.97 -17.59
N ASP A 264 -1.58 -11.19 -16.31
CA ASP A 264 -1.65 -12.50 -15.68
C ASP A 264 -3.10 -12.88 -15.36
N CYS A 265 -3.89 -11.97 -14.77
CA CYS A 265 -5.30 -12.19 -14.45
C CYS A 265 -6.28 -11.37 -15.31
N HIS A 266 -5.78 -10.40 -16.08
CA HIS A 266 -6.53 -9.46 -16.94
C HIS A 266 -7.67 -8.66 -16.28
N LYS A 267 -7.84 -8.74 -14.95
CA LYS A 267 -8.91 -8.06 -14.20
C LYS A 267 -8.44 -6.79 -13.50
N ALA A 268 -7.33 -6.88 -12.79
CA ALA A 268 -6.79 -5.76 -12.04
C ALA A 268 -6.23 -4.67 -12.95
N LEU A 269 -6.57 -3.42 -12.66
CA LEU A 269 -6.13 -2.25 -13.41
C LEU A 269 -5.03 -1.51 -12.65
N PHE A 270 -4.01 -1.07 -13.38
CA PHE A 270 -2.88 -0.34 -12.83
C PHE A 270 -2.50 0.84 -13.71
N CYS A 271 -2.14 1.95 -13.06
CA CYS A 271 -1.75 3.18 -13.72
C CYS A 271 -0.45 3.03 -14.55
N CYS A 272 0.47 2.18 -14.07
CA CYS A 272 1.78 1.93 -14.64
C CYS A 272 2.38 0.65 -14.02
N SER A 273 3.54 0.20 -14.51
CA SER A 273 4.23 -0.98 -13.97
C SER A 273 4.68 -0.79 -12.53
N GLY A 274 5.00 0.44 -12.13
CA GLY A 274 5.25 0.79 -10.73
C GLY A 274 4.03 0.50 -9.85
N CYS A 275 2.84 0.93 -10.28
CA CYS A 275 1.59 0.66 -9.56
C CYS A 275 1.33 -0.86 -9.39
N LEU A 276 1.53 -1.67 -10.44
CA LEU A 276 1.39 -3.14 -10.34
C LEU A 276 2.44 -3.74 -9.40
N LYS A 277 3.71 -3.37 -9.57
CA LYS A 277 4.82 -3.88 -8.75
C LYS A 277 4.60 -3.59 -7.27
N TRP A 278 4.05 -2.43 -6.95
CA TRP A 278 3.79 -2.02 -5.56
C TRP A 278 2.56 -2.71 -4.97
N GLY A 279 1.50 -2.87 -5.77
CA GLY A 279 0.29 -3.57 -5.34
C GLY A 279 0.39 -5.09 -5.42
N TYR A 280 1.51 -5.66 -5.90
CA TYR A 280 1.56 -7.07 -6.28
C TYR A 280 1.38 -8.01 -5.10
N ASP A 281 1.99 -7.74 -3.94
CA ASP A 281 1.87 -8.66 -2.79
C ASP A 281 0.42 -8.81 -2.33
N ALA A 282 -0.34 -7.71 -2.40
CA ALA A 282 -1.75 -7.72 -2.07
C ALA A 282 -2.62 -8.27 -3.21
N HIS A 283 -2.22 -8.01 -4.47
CA HIS A 283 -2.86 -8.55 -5.67
C HIS A 283 -2.61 -10.05 -5.88
N ALA A 284 -1.46 -10.60 -5.47
CA ALA A 284 -0.99 -11.94 -5.84
C ALA A 284 -1.99 -13.04 -5.46
N GLY A 285 -2.58 -12.92 -4.25
CA GLY A 285 -3.60 -13.85 -3.78
C GLY A 285 -4.86 -13.86 -4.66
N ASP A 286 -5.31 -12.68 -5.11
CA ASP A 286 -6.47 -12.55 -6.00
C ASP A 286 -6.13 -12.93 -7.44
N CYS A 287 -4.92 -12.58 -7.90
CA CYS A 287 -4.40 -12.89 -9.22
C CYS A 287 -4.46 -14.39 -9.50
N ASP A 288 -3.98 -15.21 -8.56
CA ASP A 288 -3.99 -16.65 -8.69
C ASP A 288 -5.40 -17.25 -8.68
N GLN A 289 -6.31 -16.70 -7.86
CA GLN A 289 -7.71 -17.12 -7.84
C GLN A 289 -8.42 -16.80 -9.16
N ASP A 290 -8.16 -15.62 -9.72
CA ASP A 290 -8.78 -15.18 -10.96
C ASP A 290 -8.23 -15.95 -12.16
N LYS A 291 -6.92 -16.22 -12.21
CA LYS A 291 -6.30 -17.16 -13.17
C LYS A 291 -6.96 -18.54 -13.10
N ALA A 292 -7.17 -19.07 -11.90
CA ALA A 292 -7.78 -20.39 -11.73
C ALA A 292 -9.24 -20.43 -12.23
N LYS A 293 -10.02 -19.37 -11.95
CA LYS A 293 -11.41 -19.24 -12.44
C LYS A 293 -11.45 -19.16 -13.97
N GLU A 294 -10.59 -18.36 -14.59
CA GLU A 294 -10.54 -18.22 -16.04
C GLU A 294 -10.17 -19.55 -16.72
N ARG A 295 -9.18 -20.27 -16.19
CA ARG A 295 -8.84 -21.63 -16.68
C ARG A 295 -10.02 -22.58 -16.60
N PHE A 296 -10.80 -22.53 -15.53
CA PHE A 296 -11.97 -23.38 -15.35
C PHE A 296 -13.10 -23.03 -16.36
N GLU A 297 -13.36 -21.74 -16.58
CA GLU A 297 -14.35 -21.27 -17.57
C GLU A 297 -13.94 -21.63 -19.01
N ASN A 298 -12.66 -21.47 -19.34
CA ASN A 298 -12.11 -21.88 -20.64
C ASN A 298 -12.20 -23.40 -20.85
N ALA A 299 -11.92 -24.21 -19.82
CA ALA A 299 -12.12 -25.66 -19.89
C ALA A 299 -13.60 -26.03 -20.09
N ARG A 300 -14.52 -25.36 -19.38
CA ARG A 300 -15.96 -25.61 -19.47
C ARG A 300 -16.52 -25.26 -20.85
N THR A 301 -16.08 -24.16 -21.45
CA THR A 301 -16.48 -23.75 -22.80
C THR A 301 -15.93 -24.70 -23.86
N ALA A 302 -14.68 -25.14 -23.72
CA ALA A 302 -14.08 -26.14 -24.60
C ALA A 302 -14.84 -27.49 -24.57
N SER A 303 -15.22 -27.98 -23.38
CA SER A 303 -16.01 -29.21 -23.26
C SER A 303 -17.40 -29.10 -23.88
N LYS A 304 -18.06 -27.93 -23.74
CA LYS A 304 -19.36 -27.68 -24.41
C LYS A 304 -19.25 -27.66 -25.93
N ALA A 305 -18.14 -27.14 -26.47
CA ALA A 305 -17.89 -27.15 -27.90
C ALA A 305 -17.67 -28.58 -28.45
N ALA A 306 -16.97 -29.43 -27.69
CA ALA A 306 -16.72 -30.82 -28.08
C ALA A 306 -17.98 -31.70 -28.03
N GLY A 307 -18.91 -31.46 -27.11
CA GLY A 307 -20.12 -32.28 -26.91
C GLY A 307 -21.25 -32.09 -27.92
N ARG A 308 -21.12 -31.21 -28.93
CA ARG A 308 -22.16 -30.95 -29.96
C ARG A 308 -21.93 -31.72 -31.28
N GLY A 309 -21.01 -32.68 -31.32
CA GLY A 309 -20.59 -33.37 -32.54
C GLY A 309 -21.40 -34.60 -32.98
N ASP A 310 -22.10 -35.30 -32.09
CA ASP A 310 -22.59 -36.66 -32.38
C ASP A 310 -24.10 -36.80 -32.20
N GLY A 311 -24.87 -36.47 -33.24
CA GLY A 311 -26.33 -36.59 -33.16
C GLY A 311 -27.11 -36.59 -34.48
N ASP A 312 -26.45 -36.68 -35.64
CA ASP A 312 -27.12 -36.87 -36.93
C ASP A 312 -26.50 -38.07 -37.67
N PHE A 313 -26.99 -39.27 -37.34
CA PHE A 313 -26.87 -40.48 -38.17
C PHE A 313 -28.15 -41.31 -38.08
#